data_AF-A0A5D2QF09-F1
#
_entry.id   AF-A0A5D2QF09-F1
#
_cell.length_a   1.000
_cell.length_b   1.000
_cell.length_c   1.000
_cell.angle_alpha   90.00
_cell.angle_beta   90.00
_cell.angle_gamma   90.00
#
_symmetry.space_group_name_H-M   'P 1'
#
loop_
_entity.id
_entity.type
_entity.pdbx_description
1 polymer ?
#
loop_
_entity_poly.entity_id
_entity_poly.type
_entity_poly.pdbx_seq_one_letter_code
_entity_poly.pdbx_strand_id
1 'polypeptide(L)'
;MASENVYVEHCKGVNGLDKVILREIRGCSAEVYLDGGQVTSWKNEFREQLLFLSSKATFKPPNAIRGGIQICFPQFGTIDSLEQHGFARNRLWSVDPDPPPFPANTSHRAFVDLILRHSEEEVKIWPHRYECRLRIALGPGGDLMLTSRIRNTNTDGKSFTFTFAYHTYFSVTDISEVRVEGLETLDYLDNLKNRERFTEQGDALTFESEEADFCVEKGWTSRCCRVEPLG
;
A
#
# COMPACT_ATOMS: atom_id res chain seq x y z
N MET A 1 36.84 -5.32 11.42
CA MET A 1 36.21 -5.31 10.09
C MET A 1 34.77 -4.91 10.31
N ALA A 2 34.34 -3.75 9.84
CA ALA A 2 32.93 -3.36 9.94
C ALA A 2 32.13 -4.28 9.01
N SER A 3 31.08 -4.94 9.51
CA SER A 3 30.16 -5.67 8.65
C SER A 3 29.55 -4.70 7.64
N GLU A 4 29.61 -5.05 6.36
CA GLU A 4 28.95 -4.27 5.32
C GLU A 4 27.43 -4.27 5.60
N ASN A 5 26.84 -3.08 5.77
CA ASN A 5 25.42 -2.97 6.07
C ASN A 5 24.61 -3.32 4.82
N VAL A 6 23.83 -4.39 4.91
CA VAL A 6 22.90 -4.81 3.86
C VAL A 6 21.60 -4.02 4.01
N TYR A 7 21.41 -3.00 3.19
CA TYR A 7 20.20 -2.16 3.18
C TYR A 7 18.99 -2.84 2.54
N VAL A 8 19.23 -3.72 1.57
CA VAL A 8 18.22 -4.41 0.78
C VAL A 8 18.59 -5.89 0.71
N GLU A 9 17.70 -6.75 1.17
CA GLU A 9 17.89 -8.19 1.23
C GLU A 9 16.75 -8.89 0.47
N HIS A 10 17.08 -9.63 -0.59
CA HIS A 10 16.12 -10.50 -1.29
C HIS A 10 16.13 -11.88 -0.65
N CYS A 11 14.96 -12.36 -0.22
CA CYS A 11 14.84 -13.65 0.45
C CYS A 11 13.46 -14.29 0.23
N LYS A 12 13.30 -15.52 0.73
CA LYS A 12 12.01 -16.21 0.75
C LYS A 12 11.30 -15.96 2.08
N GLY A 13 10.02 -15.62 1.98
CA GLY A 13 9.11 -15.43 3.11
C GLY A 13 8.29 -16.67 3.43
N VAL A 14 7.12 -16.43 4.05
CA VAL A 14 6.15 -17.48 4.36
C VAL A 14 5.75 -18.21 3.06
N ASN A 15 5.64 -19.53 3.13
CA ASN A 15 5.33 -20.40 1.99
C ASN A 15 6.27 -20.28 0.78
N GLY A 16 7.49 -19.77 0.97
CA GLY A 16 8.48 -19.67 -0.10
C GLY A 16 8.22 -18.52 -1.09
N LEU A 17 7.32 -17.59 -0.76
CA LEU A 17 7.07 -16.40 -1.57
C LEU A 17 8.27 -15.46 -1.57
N ASP A 18 8.52 -14.80 -2.69
CA ASP A 18 9.59 -13.82 -2.80
C ASP A 18 9.26 -12.55 -2.01
N LYS A 19 10.22 -12.12 -1.19
CA LYS A 19 10.13 -10.87 -0.45
C LYS A 19 11.47 -10.12 -0.44
N VAL A 20 11.36 -8.82 -0.20
CA VAL A 20 12.48 -7.91 0.01
C VAL A 20 12.39 -7.36 1.42
N ILE A 21 13.51 -7.36 2.14
CA ILE A 21 13.63 -6.70 3.43
C ILE A 21 14.48 -5.45 3.25
N LEU A 22 13.91 -4.31 3.64
CA LEU A 22 14.59 -3.03 3.72
C LEU A 22 15.05 -2.83 5.16
N ARG A 23 16.31 -2.41 5.36
CA ARG A 23 16.90 -2.18 6.68
C ARG A 23 17.68 -0.88 6.71
N GLU A 24 17.52 -0.13 7.79
CA GLU A 24 18.33 1.05 8.05
C GLU A 24 19.25 0.83 9.26
N ILE A 25 20.32 1.63 9.35
CA ILE A 25 21.41 1.45 10.33
C ILE A 25 20.88 1.47 11.78
N ARG A 26 19.84 2.27 12.02
CA ARG A 26 19.23 2.46 13.35
C ARG A 26 18.28 1.33 13.75
N GLY A 27 18.17 0.27 12.95
CA GLY A 27 17.34 -0.89 13.26
C GLY A 27 15.91 -0.84 12.72
N CYS A 28 15.49 0.29 12.14
CA CYS A 28 14.24 0.37 11.38
C CYS A 28 14.25 -0.64 10.23
N SER A 29 13.10 -1.24 9.93
CA SER A 29 12.99 -2.20 8.84
C SER A 29 11.61 -2.23 8.20
N ALA A 30 11.52 -2.69 6.96
CA ALA A 30 10.26 -2.98 6.29
C ALA A 30 10.36 -4.29 5.51
N GLU A 31 9.24 -5.02 5.43
CA GLU A 31 9.12 -6.25 4.62
C GLU A 31 8.13 -6.04 3.48
N VAL A 32 8.57 -6.33 2.26
CA VAL A 32 7.79 -6.16 1.03
C VAL A 32 7.69 -7.50 0.31
N TYR A 33 6.48 -8.04 0.16
CA TYR A 33 6.25 -9.22 -0.68
C TYR A 33 6.07 -8.79 -2.14
N LEU A 34 6.65 -9.56 -3.06
CA LEU A 34 6.45 -9.31 -4.50
C LEU A 34 5.03 -9.65 -4.93
N ASP A 35 4.39 -10.60 -4.25
CA ASP A 35 2.94 -10.85 -4.41
C ASP A 35 2.16 -9.63 -3.90
N GLY A 36 1.40 -9.01 -4.80
CA GLY A 36 0.65 -7.78 -4.56
C GLY A 36 1.50 -6.51 -4.46
N GLY A 37 2.84 -6.60 -4.55
CA GLY A 37 3.74 -5.47 -4.30
C GLY A 37 3.55 -4.89 -2.90
N GLN A 38 3.23 -5.75 -1.93
CA GLN A 38 2.60 -5.38 -0.68
C GLN A 38 3.63 -5.26 0.46
N VAL A 39 3.60 -4.12 1.16
CA VAL A 39 4.32 -3.98 2.43
C VAL A 39 3.56 -4.72 3.52
N THR A 40 4.20 -5.64 4.23
CA THR A 40 3.57 -6.48 5.26
C THR A 40 4.09 -6.23 6.67
N SER A 41 5.24 -5.56 6.80
CA SER A 41 5.78 -5.10 8.08
C SER A 41 6.53 -3.80 7.90
N TRP A 42 6.43 -2.94 8.91
CA TRP A 42 7.23 -1.73 9.05
C TRP A 42 7.51 -1.54 10.54
N LYS A 43 8.78 -1.56 10.91
CA LYS A 43 9.24 -1.48 12.31
C LYS A 43 10.12 -0.27 12.53
N ASN A 44 9.93 0.38 13.68
CA ASN A 44 10.79 1.46 14.14
C ASN A 44 12.13 0.94 14.72
N GLU A 45 12.95 1.85 15.24
CA GLU A 45 14.26 1.52 15.84
C GLU A 45 14.16 0.65 17.10
N PHE A 46 13.01 0.66 17.79
CA PHE A 46 12.70 -0.17 18.95
C PHE A 46 12.11 -1.54 18.56
N ARG A 47 12.03 -1.84 17.27
CA ARG A 47 11.43 -3.06 16.68
C ARG A 47 9.92 -3.19 16.90
N GLU A 48 9.26 -2.11 17.27
CA GLU A 48 7.81 -2.07 17.40
C GLU A 48 7.19 -2.07 16.01
N GLN A 49 6.14 -2.88 15.82
CA GLN A 49 5.41 -2.99 14.57
C GLN A 49 4.45 -1.81 14.41
N LEU A 50 4.54 -1.12 13.28
CA LEU A 50 3.70 0.04 12.95
C LEU A 50 2.54 -0.32 12.01
N LEU A 51 2.61 -1.48 11.33
CA LEU A 51 1.56 -1.99 10.46
C LEU A 51 0.84 -3.20 11.09
N PHE A 52 -0.47 -3.17 11.07
CA PHE A 52 -1.28 -4.31 11.47
C PHE A 52 -1.24 -5.37 10.37
N LEU A 53 -1.05 -6.63 10.76
CA LEU A 53 -1.14 -7.79 9.88
C LEU A 53 -2.01 -8.83 10.58
N SER A 54 -3.04 -9.33 9.91
CA SER A 54 -3.98 -10.26 10.54
C SER A 54 -3.29 -11.57 10.92
N SER A 55 -3.59 -12.07 12.13
CA SER A 55 -3.21 -13.41 12.58
C SER A 55 -3.72 -14.53 11.65
N LYS A 56 -4.77 -14.25 10.88
CA LYS A 56 -5.39 -15.14 9.89
C LYS A 56 -4.97 -14.86 8.45
N ALA A 57 -3.94 -14.04 8.24
CA ALA A 57 -3.47 -13.69 6.91
C ALA A 57 -2.93 -14.93 6.17
N THR A 58 -3.52 -15.23 5.01
CA THR A 58 -3.05 -16.30 4.12
C THR A 58 -2.01 -15.77 3.15
N PHE A 59 -0.80 -16.33 3.19
CA PHE A 59 0.28 -16.06 2.23
C PHE A 59 0.18 -17.03 1.06
N LYS A 60 -0.90 -16.92 0.28
CA LYS A 60 -1.17 -17.83 -0.84
C LYS A 60 -1.75 -17.05 -2.03
N PRO A 61 -0.95 -16.81 -3.07
CA PRO A 61 -1.44 -16.21 -4.31
C PRO A 61 -2.59 -17.04 -4.90
N PRO A 62 -3.55 -16.41 -5.59
CA PRO A 62 -3.58 -14.98 -5.94
C PRO A 62 -4.29 -14.09 -4.90
N ASN A 63 -4.55 -14.59 -3.68
CA ASN A 63 -5.30 -13.81 -2.69
C ASN A 63 -4.38 -12.79 -2.00
N ALA A 64 -4.79 -11.52 -1.97
CA ALA A 64 -4.09 -10.48 -1.22
C ALA A 64 -3.91 -10.85 0.27
N ILE A 65 -2.75 -10.51 0.81
CA ILE A 65 -2.41 -10.74 2.22
C ILE A 65 -3.21 -9.77 3.09
N ARG A 66 -3.93 -10.24 4.11
CA ARG A 66 -4.78 -9.38 4.97
C ARG A 66 -3.93 -8.55 5.95
N GLY A 67 -3.85 -7.24 5.71
CA GLY A 67 -3.11 -6.27 6.52
C GLY A 67 -1.99 -5.56 5.73
N GLY A 68 -1.09 -4.86 6.42
CA GLY A 68 0.01 -4.14 5.80
C GLY A 68 -0.45 -2.96 4.93
N ILE A 69 0.12 -2.79 3.74
CA ILE A 69 -0.26 -1.76 2.77
C ILE A 69 -0.61 -2.43 1.44
N GLN A 70 -1.89 -2.65 1.20
CA GLN A 70 -2.38 -3.23 -0.06
C GLN A 70 -2.50 -2.16 -1.15
N ILE A 71 -2.18 -2.52 -2.39
CA ILE A 71 -2.28 -1.63 -3.55
C ILE A 71 -3.64 -1.82 -4.23
N CYS A 72 -4.49 -0.80 -4.20
CA CYS A 72 -5.75 -0.79 -4.94
C CYS A 72 -5.54 -0.14 -6.31
N PHE A 73 -5.56 -0.93 -7.38
CA PHE A 73 -5.45 -0.48 -8.76
C PHE A 73 -6.02 -1.55 -9.70
N PRO A 74 -6.75 -1.19 -10.78
CA PRO A 74 -7.09 0.17 -11.23
C PRO A 74 -8.40 0.70 -10.63
N GLN A 75 -8.90 0.05 -9.58
CA GLN A 75 -10.14 0.41 -8.91
C GLN A 75 -9.95 0.45 -7.39
N PHE A 76 -10.56 1.42 -6.72
CA PHE A 76 -10.77 1.42 -5.28
C PHE A 76 -12.24 1.12 -4.98
N GLY A 77 -12.50 0.22 -4.03
CA GLY A 77 -13.85 -0.28 -3.75
C GLY A 77 -14.44 -1.07 -4.91
N THR A 78 -15.77 -1.06 -4.99
CA THR A 78 -16.54 -1.68 -6.09
C THR A 78 -17.14 -0.56 -6.93
N ILE A 79 -16.60 -0.32 -8.11
CA ILE A 79 -17.11 0.67 -9.07
C ILE A 79 -17.78 -0.07 -10.24
N ASP A 80 -17.03 -0.93 -10.93
CA ASP A 80 -17.50 -1.64 -12.13
C ASP A 80 -17.38 -3.17 -11.99
N SER A 81 -17.27 -3.88 -13.11
CA SER A 81 -17.13 -5.34 -13.20
C SER A 81 -15.78 -5.90 -12.73
N LEU A 82 -14.85 -5.04 -12.31
CA LEU A 82 -13.58 -5.47 -11.74
C LEU A 82 -13.78 -6.02 -10.33
N GLU A 83 -12.88 -6.91 -9.92
CA GLU A 83 -12.83 -7.35 -8.54
C GLU A 83 -12.68 -6.16 -7.58
N GLN A 84 -13.23 -6.29 -6.38
CA GLN A 84 -13.19 -5.23 -5.37
C GLN A 84 -11.74 -4.81 -5.09
N HIS A 85 -11.47 -3.50 -5.10
CA HIS A 85 -10.13 -2.90 -4.99
C HIS A 85 -9.16 -3.20 -6.15
N GLY A 86 -9.70 -3.67 -7.28
CA GLY A 86 -8.90 -4.01 -8.45
C GLY A 86 -7.97 -5.20 -8.22
N PHE A 87 -7.10 -5.43 -9.19
CA PHE A 87 -6.33 -6.67 -9.27
C PHE A 87 -4.86 -6.53 -8.85
N ALA A 88 -4.32 -5.33 -8.69
CA ALA A 88 -2.89 -5.13 -8.46
C ALA A 88 -2.36 -5.86 -7.20
N ARG A 89 -3.16 -5.93 -6.13
CA ARG A 89 -2.86 -6.66 -4.89
C ARG A 89 -2.90 -8.20 -5.03
N ASN A 90 -3.43 -8.71 -6.15
CA ASN A 90 -3.63 -10.13 -6.44
C ASN A 90 -2.69 -10.61 -7.57
N ARG A 91 -1.63 -9.85 -7.88
CA ARG A 91 -0.69 -10.13 -8.96
C ARG A 91 0.74 -10.12 -8.46
N LEU A 92 1.58 -10.91 -9.11
CA LEU A 92 3.01 -10.92 -8.85
C LEU A 92 3.67 -9.69 -9.49
N TRP A 93 4.32 -8.87 -8.68
CA TRP A 93 5.15 -7.77 -9.14
C TRP A 93 6.58 -8.25 -9.38
N SER A 94 7.27 -7.59 -10.30
CA SER A 94 8.70 -7.83 -10.54
C SER A 94 9.53 -6.68 -9.98
N VAL A 95 10.75 -6.95 -9.53
CA VAL A 95 11.73 -5.89 -9.26
C VAL A 95 12.07 -5.21 -10.58
N ASP A 96 12.01 -3.88 -10.65
CA ASP A 96 12.37 -3.10 -11.84
C ASP A 96 13.89 -2.88 -11.86
N PRO A 97 14.65 -3.50 -12.78
CA PRO A 97 16.11 -3.37 -12.81
C PRO A 97 16.58 -2.03 -13.39
N ASP A 98 15.71 -1.32 -14.10
CA ASP A 98 16.01 -0.04 -14.75
C ASP A 98 14.87 0.97 -14.47
N PRO A 99 14.69 1.39 -13.20
CA PRO A 99 13.63 2.30 -12.85
C PRO A 99 13.95 3.70 -13.41
N PRO A 100 12.96 4.42 -13.97
CA PRO A 100 13.19 5.78 -14.44
C PRO A 100 13.64 6.68 -13.29
N PRO A 101 14.46 7.72 -13.56
CA PRO A 101 14.96 8.62 -12.54
C PRO A 101 13.84 9.16 -11.66
N PHE A 102 14.14 9.30 -10.37
CA PHE A 102 13.21 9.87 -9.43
C PHE A 102 13.38 11.40 -9.39
N PRO A 103 12.29 12.20 -9.48
CA PRO A 103 12.38 13.67 -9.50
C PRO A 103 13.07 14.25 -8.28
N ALA A 104 12.90 13.60 -7.12
CA ALA A 104 13.61 13.93 -5.89
C ALA A 104 14.84 13.02 -5.75
N ASN A 105 16.02 13.64 -5.66
CA ASN A 105 17.24 12.95 -5.25
C ASN A 105 17.09 12.58 -3.77
N THR A 106 16.52 11.41 -3.53
CA THR A 106 16.42 10.86 -2.18
C THR A 106 17.63 9.97 -1.98
N SER A 107 18.48 10.33 -1.02
CA SER A 107 19.69 9.57 -0.66
C SER A 107 19.36 8.27 0.10
N HIS A 108 18.15 7.73 -0.06
CA HIS A 108 17.74 6.47 0.56
C HIS A 108 18.56 5.33 -0.03
N ARG A 109 19.16 4.53 0.85
CA ARG A 109 19.90 3.33 0.46
C ARG A 109 19.06 2.07 0.58
N ALA A 110 18.06 2.08 1.46
CA ALA A 110 17.10 1.00 1.63
C ALA A 110 15.85 1.27 0.79
N PHE A 111 15.86 0.89 -0.48
CA PHE A 111 14.67 0.97 -1.34
C PHE A 111 14.58 -0.21 -2.31
N VAL A 112 13.37 -0.44 -2.81
CA VAL A 112 13.10 -1.36 -3.91
C VAL A 112 12.14 -0.71 -4.89
N ASP A 113 12.43 -0.87 -6.18
CA ASP A 113 11.53 -0.52 -7.27
C ASP A 113 10.83 -1.77 -7.76
N LEU A 114 9.50 -1.73 -7.77
CA LEU A 114 8.65 -2.79 -8.28
C LEU A 114 7.89 -2.30 -9.51
N ILE A 115 7.57 -3.21 -10.41
CA ILE A 115 6.75 -2.96 -11.59
C ILE A 115 5.75 -4.09 -11.82
N LEU A 116 4.51 -3.69 -12.04
CA LEU A 116 3.43 -4.51 -12.56
C LEU A 116 3.15 -4.05 -14.00
N ARG A 117 3.21 -4.99 -14.94
CA ARG A 117 2.89 -4.76 -16.35
C ARG A 117 1.63 -5.54 -16.70
N HIS A 118 0.84 -5.00 -17.61
CA HIS A 118 -0.30 -5.73 -18.16
C HIS A 118 0.13 -7.12 -18.67
N SER A 119 -0.74 -8.11 -18.51
CA SER A 119 -0.61 -9.43 -19.13
C SER A 119 -1.69 -9.67 -20.18
N GLU A 120 -1.48 -10.61 -21.11
CA GLU A 120 -2.49 -10.92 -22.13
C GLU A 120 -3.78 -11.51 -21.52
N GLU A 121 -3.67 -12.17 -20.37
CA GLU A 121 -4.80 -12.72 -19.61
C GLU A 121 -5.73 -11.61 -19.09
N GLU A 122 -5.17 -10.44 -18.76
CA GLU A 122 -5.89 -9.30 -18.21
C GLU A 122 -6.72 -8.55 -19.24
N VAL A 123 -6.48 -8.71 -20.54
CA VAL A 123 -7.24 -8.04 -21.61
C VAL A 123 -8.74 -8.35 -21.52
N LYS A 124 -9.09 -9.54 -21.02
CA LYS A 124 -10.49 -9.96 -20.82
C LYS A 124 -11.18 -9.22 -19.66
N ILE A 125 -10.40 -8.76 -18.68
CA ILE A 125 -10.87 -8.17 -17.43
C ILE A 125 -10.80 -6.63 -17.53
N TRP A 126 -9.69 -6.11 -18.05
CA TRP A 126 -9.46 -4.69 -18.24
C TRP A 126 -8.64 -4.48 -19.54
N PRO A 127 -9.26 -4.04 -20.64
CA PRO A 127 -8.66 -4.03 -21.98
C PRO A 127 -7.73 -2.82 -22.20
N HIS A 128 -6.83 -2.57 -21.25
CA HIS A 128 -5.88 -1.48 -21.29
C HIS A 128 -4.47 -1.98 -20.97
N ARG A 129 -3.48 -1.48 -21.72
CA ARG A 129 -2.07 -1.71 -21.47
C ARG A 129 -1.52 -0.63 -20.57
N TYR A 130 -0.92 -1.04 -19.47
CA TYR A 130 -0.38 -0.16 -18.45
C TYR A 130 0.98 -0.68 -17.94
N GLU A 131 1.71 0.24 -17.32
CA GLU A 131 2.78 -0.08 -16.38
C GLU A 131 2.49 0.64 -15.06
N CYS A 132 2.37 -0.10 -13.98
CA CYS A 132 2.29 0.44 -12.63
C CYS A 132 3.64 0.22 -11.95
N ARG A 133 4.38 1.30 -11.69
CA ARG A 133 5.62 1.26 -10.93
C ARG A 133 5.36 1.69 -9.50
N LEU A 134 6.03 1.04 -8.55
CA LEU A 134 5.97 1.34 -7.13
C LEU A 134 7.38 1.34 -6.56
N ARG A 135 7.83 2.48 -6.05
CA ARG A 135 9.03 2.56 -5.21
C ARG A 135 8.62 2.48 -3.76
N ILE A 136 9.22 1.56 -3.00
CA ILE A 136 9.17 1.52 -1.54
C ILE A 136 10.56 1.89 -1.02
N ALA A 137 10.65 2.95 -0.22
CA ALA A 137 11.89 3.39 0.40
C ALA A 137 11.72 3.53 1.91
N LEU A 138 12.71 3.07 2.66
CA LEU A 138 12.83 3.28 4.09
C LEU A 138 13.91 4.34 4.34
N GLY A 139 13.50 5.47 4.93
CA GLY A 139 14.39 6.56 5.25
C GLY A 139 15.23 6.31 6.51
N PRO A 140 16.38 6.98 6.66
CA PRO A 140 17.25 6.84 7.84
C PRO A 140 16.57 7.18 9.18
N GLY A 141 15.49 7.98 9.13
CA GLY A 141 14.67 8.32 10.29
C GLY A 141 13.62 7.26 10.64
N GLY A 142 13.46 6.22 9.80
CA GLY A 142 12.41 5.21 9.93
C GLY A 142 11.14 5.53 9.15
N ASP A 143 11.08 6.66 8.44
CA ASP A 143 9.98 7.03 7.56
C ASP A 143 9.84 6.05 6.39
N LEU A 144 8.63 5.56 6.13
CA LEU A 144 8.34 4.68 5.01
C LEU A 144 7.66 5.47 3.89
N MET A 145 8.30 5.51 2.72
CA MET A 145 7.83 6.25 1.55
C MET A 145 7.42 5.28 0.44
N LEU A 146 6.16 5.40 -0.01
CA LEU A 146 5.64 4.66 -1.17
C LEU A 146 5.31 5.64 -2.28
N THR A 147 5.89 5.44 -3.46
CA THR A 147 5.58 6.27 -4.63
C THR A 147 5.20 5.44 -5.84
N SER A 148 3.97 5.63 -6.29
CA SER A 148 3.43 4.99 -7.48
C SER A 148 3.51 5.88 -8.72
N ARG A 149 3.76 5.27 -9.87
CA ARG A 149 3.66 5.90 -11.20
C ARG A 149 2.95 4.97 -12.16
N ILE A 150 1.84 5.45 -12.71
CA ILE A 150 1.06 4.71 -13.70
C ILE A 150 1.35 5.31 -15.08
N ARG A 151 1.76 4.46 -16.02
CA ARG A 151 1.97 4.83 -17.42
C ARG A 151 0.99 4.10 -18.31
N ASN A 152 0.26 4.83 -19.14
CA ASN A 152 -0.51 4.25 -20.23
C ASN A 152 0.43 3.81 -21.35
N THR A 153 0.31 2.55 -21.77
CA THR A 153 1.14 1.93 -22.81
C THR A 153 0.30 1.33 -23.95
N ASN A 154 -0.96 1.77 -24.09
CA ASN A 154 -1.82 1.40 -25.21
C ASN A 154 -1.17 1.77 -26.55
N THR A 155 -1.09 0.80 -27.47
CA THR A 155 -0.52 1.00 -28.81
C THR A 155 -1.46 1.76 -29.74
N ASP A 156 -2.76 1.78 -29.43
CA ASP A 156 -3.79 2.49 -30.18
C ASP A 156 -4.00 3.93 -29.71
N GLY A 157 -3.22 4.38 -28.71
CA GLY A 157 -3.29 5.73 -28.15
C GLY A 157 -4.52 6.01 -27.28
N LYS A 158 -5.38 5.03 -27.01
CA LYS A 158 -6.56 5.24 -26.16
C LYS A 158 -6.16 5.52 -24.72
N SER A 159 -6.77 6.54 -24.12
CA SER A 159 -6.68 6.79 -22.68
C SER A 159 -7.52 5.78 -21.89
N PHE A 160 -7.23 5.65 -20.59
CA PHE A 160 -8.06 4.93 -19.65
C PHE A 160 -8.19 5.73 -18.36
N THR A 161 -9.28 5.48 -17.64
CA THR A 161 -9.54 6.04 -16.31
C THR A 161 -9.28 4.96 -15.27
N PHE A 162 -8.74 5.36 -14.12
CA PHE A 162 -8.50 4.46 -13.00
C PHE A 162 -8.65 5.23 -11.69
N THR A 163 -8.82 4.47 -10.61
CA THR A 163 -8.64 4.97 -9.24
C THR A 163 -7.47 4.23 -8.60
N PHE A 164 -6.82 4.88 -7.62
CA PHE A 164 -5.67 4.34 -6.93
C PHE A 164 -5.76 4.64 -5.44
N ALA A 165 -5.46 3.65 -4.60
CA ALA A 165 -5.33 3.84 -3.16
C ALA A 165 -4.23 2.96 -2.57
N TYR A 166 -3.59 3.46 -1.52
CA TYR A 166 -2.86 2.63 -0.57
C TYR A 166 -3.81 2.29 0.58
N HIS A 167 -4.18 1.02 0.69
CA HIS A 167 -5.06 0.53 1.74
C HIS A 167 -4.22 0.06 2.92
N THR A 168 -3.86 1.03 3.77
CA THR A 168 -2.92 0.86 4.88
C THR A 168 -3.63 0.45 6.16
N TYR A 169 -3.13 -0.59 6.81
CA TYR A 169 -3.57 -1.07 8.12
C TYR A 169 -2.52 -0.68 9.16
N PHE A 170 -2.84 0.29 10.02
CA PHE A 170 -1.95 0.71 11.11
C PHE A 170 -2.13 -0.17 12.34
N SER A 171 -1.02 -0.49 13.00
CA SER A 171 -1.04 -1.19 14.28
C SER A 171 -1.36 -0.21 15.39
N VAL A 172 -2.43 -0.46 16.14
CA VAL A 172 -2.84 0.33 17.31
C VAL A 172 -3.09 -0.60 18.49
N THR A 173 -2.82 -0.12 19.70
CA THR A 173 -3.01 -0.91 20.93
C THR A 173 -4.47 -0.96 21.36
N ASP A 174 -5.16 0.17 21.28
CA ASP A 174 -6.56 0.32 21.62
C ASP A 174 -7.18 1.34 20.68
N ILE A 175 -8.22 0.93 19.94
CA ILE A 175 -8.86 1.76 18.92
C ILE A 175 -9.65 2.92 19.52
N SER A 176 -10.19 2.79 20.74
CA SER A 176 -10.97 3.86 21.38
C SER A 176 -10.12 5.06 21.79
N GLU A 177 -8.80 4.87 21.90
CA GLU A 177 -7.83 5.93 22.23
C GLU A 177 -7.19 6.54 20.97
N VAL A 178 -7.52 6.03 19.77
CA VAL A 178 -6.94 6.54 18.52
C VAL A 178 -7.61 7.84 18.11
N ARG A 179 -6.77 8.80 17.73
CA ARG A 179 -7.18 10.09 17.17
C ARG A 179 -6.49 10.29 15.83
N VAL A 180 -7.27 10.61 14.80
CA VAL A 180 -6.74 10.96 13.47
C VAL A 180 -6.92 12.45 13.24
N GLU A 181 -5.82 13.17 13.22
CA GLU A 181 -5.77 14.64 13.07
C GLU A 181 -5.51 15.06 11.61
N GLY A 182 -5.75 16.33 11.28
CA GLY A 182 -5.49 16.88 9.95
C GLY A 182 -6.54 16.52 8.90
N LEU A 183 -7.68 15.98 9.37
CA LEU A 183 -8.87 15.74 8.59
C LEU A 183 -9.95 16.82 8.79
N GLU A 184 -9.71 17.79 9.67
CA GLU A 184 -10.59 18.94 9.90
C GLU A 184 -11.08 19.54 8.58
N THR A 185 -12.37 19.90 8.52
CA THR A 185 -13.04 20.60 7.40
C THR A 185 -13.12 19.81 6.09
N LEU A 186 -12.67 18.55 6.07
CA LEU A 186 -12.75 17.72 4.88
C LEU A 186 -14.08 16.99 4.80
N ASP A 187 -14.59 16.90 3.58
CA ASP A 187 -15.68 16.00 3.27
C ASP A 187 -15.17 14.55 3.19
N TYR A 188 -15.93 13.62 3.78
CA TYR A 188 -15.71 12.19 3.66
C TYR A 188 -17.03 11.46 3.36
N LEU A 189 -16.90 10.26 2.81
CA LEU A 189 -18.01 9.33 2.61
C LEU A 189 -17.92 8.23 3.67
N ASP A 190 -18.97 8.06 4.45
CA ASP A 190 -19.07 6.99 5.45
C ASP A 190 -19.62 5.72 4.78
N ASN A 191 -18.77 4.70 4.62
CA ASN A 191 -19.16 3.46 3.96
C ASN A 191 -20.14 2.62 4.81
N LEU A 192 -20.17 2.83 6.13
CA LEU A 192 -21.11 2.16 7.04
C LEU A 192 -22.51 2.82 6.99
N LYS A 193 -22.57 4.08 6.59
CA LYS A 193 -23.82 4.83 6.36
C LYS A 193 -24.15 4.99 4.87
N ASN A 194 -23.94 3.93 4.10
CA ASN A 194 -24.30 3.89 2.67
C ASN A 194 -23.69 5.04 1.84
N ARG A 195 -22.44 5.41 2.15
CA ARG A 195 -21.68 6.50 1.51
C ARG A 195 -22.34 7.86 1.67
N GLU A 196 -23.05 8.09 2.77
CA GLU A 196 -23.51 9.42 3.13
C GLU A 196 -22.31 10.35 3.33
N ARG A 197 -22.45 11.60 2.87
CA ARG A 197 -21.38 12.60 2.94
C ARG A 197 -21.46 13.34 4.26
N PHE A 198 -20.33 13.40 4.94
CA PHE A 198 -20.13 14.17 6.17
C PHE A 198 -18.96 15.11 5.98
N THR A 199 -18.90 16.16 6.79
CA THR A 199 -17.73 17.03 6.90
C THR A 199 -17.18 16.87 8.31
N GLU A 200 -15.89 16.56 8.45
CA GLU A 200 -15.27 16.47 9.77
C GLU A 200 -15.20 17.87 10.39
N GLN A 201 -15.72 18.01 11.62
CA GLN A 201 -15.79 19.29 12.34
C GLN A 201 -15.01 19.30 13.64
N GLY A 202 -14.61 18.13 14.17
CA GLY A 202 -13.75 18.04 15.34
C GLY A 202 -12.28 18.14 14.98
N ASP A 203 -11.46 18.55 15.96
CA ASP A 203 -9.98 18.65 15.86
C ASP A 203 -9.28 17.29 15.58
N ALA A 204 -10.03 16.20 15.71
CA ALA A 204 -9.59 14.85 15.38
C ALA A 204 -10.80 13.94 15.18
N LEU A 205 -10.69 13.00 14.24
CA LEU A 205 -11.61 11.88 14.12
C LEU A 205 -11.27 10.85 15.21
N THR A 206 -12.29 10.43 15.97
CA THR A 206 -12.23 9.38 16.99
C THR A 206 -13.05 8.17 16.58
N PHE A 207 -12.79 7.03 17.22
CA PHE A 207 -13.48 5.77 16.90
C PHE A 207 -14.23 5.26 18.13
N GLU A 208 -15.56 5.19 18.03
CA GLU A 208 -16.42 4.68 19.09
C GLU A 208 -16.72 3.17 18.95
N SER A 209 -16.26 2.54 17.87
CA SER A 209 -16.47 1.12 17.59
C SER A 209 -15.24 0.48 16.95
N GLU A 210 -15.18 -0.85 17.01
CA GLU A 210 -14.06 -1.64 16.48
C GLU A 210 -13.94 -1.60 14.95
N GLU A 211 -14.96 -1.07 14.25
CA GLU A 211 -14.96 -0.92 12.80
C GLU A 211 -15.21 0.53 12.40
N ALA A 212 -14.28 1.09 11.63
CA ALA A 212 -14.47 2.34 10.93
C ALA A 212 -13.95 2.22 9.50
N ASP A 213 -14.80 2.59 8.55
CA ASP A 213 -14.50 2.56 7.12
C ASP A 213 -14.99 3.88 6.50
N PHE A 214 -14.07 4.84 6.42
CA PHE A 214 -14.32 6.17 5.86
C PHE A 214 -13.38 6.41 4.69
N CYS A 215 -13.92 7.02 3.63
CA CYS A 215 -13.15 7.39 2.45
C CYS A 215 -13.00 8.91 2.38
N VAL A 216 -11.76 9.39 2.46
CA VAL A 216 -11.42 10.79 2.20
C VAL A 216 -10.85 10.89 0.79
N GLU A 217 -11.54 11.63 -0.06
CA GLU A 217 -11.13 11.89 -1.44
C GLU A 217 -10.43 13.25 -1.52
N LYS A 218 -9.11 13.26 -1.73
CA LYS A 218 -8.31 14.48 -1.94
C LYS A 218 -7.61 14.42 -3.29
N GLY A 219 -8.21 15.04 -4.30
CA GLY A 219 -7.69 15.05 -5.68
C GLY A 219 -7.81 13.68 -6.36
N TRP A 220 -6.77 13.25 -7.09
CA TRP A 220 -6.74 11.96 -7.81
C TRP A 220 -6.41 10.74 -6.94
N THR A 221 -6.27 10.92 -5.63
CA THR A 221 -5.91 9.86 -4.68
C THR A 221 -6.95 9.75 -3.58
N SER A 222 -7.51 8.55 -3.41
CA SER A 222 -8.30 8.20 -2.23
C SER A 222 -7.33 7.67 -1.17
N ARG A 223 -7.43 8.19 0.06
CA ARG A 223 -6.80 7.57 1.23
C ARG A 223 -7.90 6.92 2.04
N CYS A 224 -7.84 5.60 2.16
CA CYS A 224 -8.70 4.84 3.05
C CYS A 224 -7.82 4.31 4.19
N CYS A 225 -8.19 4.66 5.41
CA CYS A 225 -7.58 4.13 6.61
C CYS A 225 -8.57 3.13 7.21
N ARG A 226 -8.19 1.85 7.24
CA ARG A 226 -8.91 0.84 8.00
C ARG A 226 -8.08 0.52 9.23
N VAL A 227 -8.62 0.82 10.39
CA VAL A 227 -8.02 0.50 11.68
C VAL A 227 -8.71 -0.77 12.18
N GLU A 228 -7.95 -1.84 12.42
CA GLU A 228 -8.46 -3.07 13.01
C GLU A 228 -7.69 -3.33 14.32
N PRO A 229 -8.37 -3.74 15.41
CA PRO A 229 -7.70 -4.10 16.66
C PRO A 229 -6.83 -5.37 16.49
N LEU A 230 -5.86 -5.53 17.38
CA LEU A 230 -5.01 -6.73 17.46
C LEU A 230 -5.85 -7.95 17.89
N GLY A 231 -6.44 -8.66 16.91
CA GLY A 231 -7.21 -9.89 17.08
C GLY A 231 -6.54 -11.15 16.53
#